data_AF-A0AAN6PC10-F1
#
_entry.id   AF-A0AAN6PC10-F1
#
_cell.length_a   1.000
_cell.length_b   1.000
_cell.length_c   1.000
_cell.angle_alpha   90.00
_cell.angle_beta   90.00
_cell.angle_gamma   90.00
#
_symmetry.space_group_name_H-M   'P 1'
#
loop_
_entity.id
_entity.type
_entity.pdbx_description
1 polymer ?
#
loop_
_entity_poly.entity_id
_entity_poly.type
_entity_poly.pdbx_seq_one_letter_code
_entity_poly.pdbx_strand_id
1 'polypeptide(L)'
;MASITSRSAASRSAASRSEASPSVSASAASTRPTSVGSKQDDEVSTTRFTNVQDLFNVINCTPGDFLVVTHVSPSCFAEIERERDKRRRKFRFRRYDSSSQTLLITIPGDLHEQLHGGIYDKFTNQLARTGREDRWKSIRTATRQAQQGHPGGSEGQGDSTGGPKPERDPPGAWPTLVIEAGASESLAELHNDMRWWFSTSDHQVKIVLLVKFQRTGGVITLEKWEEESPGPPRPGATTTCHASLQQPVLRQAINITRDPTTNPVSYNVTSGALVFGFRLLFLRDPGPGEGDFVMSVPELEDYAKYIWTQL
;
A
#
# COMPACT_ATOMS: atom_id res chain seq x y z
N MET A 1 3.83 42.32 71.20
CA MET A 1 3.79 40.95 70.61
C MET A 1 5.23 40.56 70.31
N ALA A 2 5.97 39.97 71.26
CA ALA A 2 6.18 38.52 71.46
C ALA A 2 6.71 37.81 70.20
N SER A 3 7.73 36.94 70.19
CA SER A 3 8.85 36.54 71.06
C SER A 3 9.67 35.58 70.15
N ILE A 4 10.95 35.80 69.88
CA ILE A 4 12.14 35.18 70.53
C ILE A 4 12.45 33.70 70.14
N THR A 5 13.65 33.54 69.55
CA THR A 5 14.62 32.39 69.59
C THR A 5 14.33 31.09 68.81
N SER A 6 15.30 30.28 68.34
CA SER A 6 16.74 30.11 68.66
C SER A 6 17.45 29.28 67.57
N ARG A 7 18.77 29.57 67.38
CA ARG A 7 19.99 28.70 67.26
C ARG A 7 19.78 27.18 66.96
N SER A 8 20.65 26.47 66.23
CA SER A 8 22.09 26.31 66.46
C SER A 8 22.75 25.47 65.35
N ALA A 9 24.06 25.68 65.17
CA ALA A 9 25.00 24.94 64.36
C ALA A 9 25.24 23.49 64.82
N ALA A 10 25.72 22.63 63.90
CA ALA A 10 26.77 21.65 64.16
C ALA A 10 27.40 21.12 62.86
N SER A 11 28.71 20.91 62.96
CA SER A 11 29.66 20.44 61.95
C SER A 11 30.06 18.98 62.24
N ARG A 12 30.76 18.35 61.27
CA ARG A 12 31.55 17.09 61.30
C ARG A 12 30.79 15.86 60.74
N SER A 13 31.18 15.36 59.56
CA SER A 13 32.37 14.53 59.22
C SER A 13 32.12 13.05 59.47
N ALA A 14 32.06 12.26 58.39
CA ALA A 14 32.57 10.89 58.35
C ALA A 14 32.84 10.47 56.90
N ALA A 15 33.99 9.84 56.71
CA ALA A 15 34.59 9.43 55.46
C ALA A 15 34.22 7.98 55.06
N SER A 16 34.70 7.62 53.87
CA SER A 16 34.84 6.27 53.31
C SER A 16 33.56 5.70 52.67
N ARG A 17 33.58 5.02 51.52
CA ARG A 17 34.62 4.22 50.88
C ARG A 17 34.54 4.34 49.37
N SER A 18 35.71 4.25 48.74
CA SER A 18 35.84 3.83 47.35
C SER A 18 35.42 2.37 47.23
N GLU A 19 34.50 2.06 46.34
CA GLU A 19 34.42 0.73 45.75
C GLU A 19 34.32 0.88 44.23
N ALA A 20 35.36 0.39 43.57
CA ALA A 20 35.49 0.29 42.15
C ALA A 20 34.36 -0.59 41.60
N SER A 21 33.58 -0.03 40.67
CA SER A 21 32.67 -0.83 39.86
C SER A 21 33.48 -1.52 38.75
N PRO A 22 33.37 -2.84 38.59
CA PRO A 22 34.16 -3.58 37.61
C PRO A 22 33.70 -3.27 36.19
N SER A 23 34.66 -2.93 35.34
CA SER A 23 34.53 -2.91 33.89
C SER A 23 34.24 -4.33 33.40
N VAL A 24 32.99 -4.62 33.08
CA VAL A 24 32.62 -5.82 32.34
C VAL A 24 32.45 -5.43 30.88
N SER A 25 33.51 -5.71 30.12
CA SER A 25 33.50 -5.72 28.67
C SER A 25 32.51 -6.78 28.19
N ALA A 26 31.28 -6.37 27.88
CA ALA A 26 30.33 -7.20 27.15
C ALA A 26 30.68 -7.12 25.66
N SER A 27 31.36 -8.17 25.18
CA SER A 27 31.56 -8.43 23.76
C SER A 27 30.21 -8.40 23.05
N ALA A 28 30.00 -7.40 22.19
CA ALA A 28 28.85 -7.35 21.31
C ALA A 28 28.98 -8.46 20.26
N ALA A 29 28.48 -9.64 20.61
CA ALA A 29 28.24 -10.70 19.64
C ALA A 29 27.22 -10.17 18.63
N SER A 30 27.71 -9.90 17.43
CA SER A 30 26.91 -9.59 16.24
C SER A 30 26.03 -10.78 15.91
N THR A 31 24.84 -10.86 16.51
CA THR A 31 23.80 -11.80 16.13
C THR A 31 23.19 -11.33 14.81
N ARG A 32 23.75 -11.89 13.74
CA ARG A 32 23.17 -11.93 12.39
C ARG A 32 21.68 -12.31 12.49
N PRO A 33 20.75 -11.61 11.81
CA PRO A 33 19.37 -12.04 11.80
C PRO A 33 19.30 -13.42 11.16
N THR A 34 18.84 -14.39 11.93
CA THR A 34 18.51 -15.73 11.45
C THR A 34 17.44 -15.57 10.37
N SER A 35 17.83 -15.94 9.15
CA SER A 35 16.93 -16.11 8.00
C SER A 35 15.85 -17.13 8.38
N VAL A 36 14.71 -16.63 8.87
CA VAL A 36 13.48 -17.41 8.99
C VAL A 36 12.94 -17.60 7.57
N GLY A 37 12.73 -18.87 7.23
CA GLY A 37 12.67 -19.38 5.86
C GLY A 37 11.71 -18.65 4.92
N SER A 38 12.17 -18.55 3.67
CA SER A 38 11.38 -18.31 2.47
C SER A 38 10.26 -19.36 2.39
N LYS A 39 9.07 -19.00 2.85
CA LYS A 39 7.84 -19.71 2.47
C LYS A 39 7.59 -19.40 1.01
N GLN A 40 7.36 -20.46 0.24
CA GLN A 40 7.09 -20.48 -1.19
C GLN A 40 6.28 -19.25 -1.61
N ASP A 41 6.89 -18.35 -2.39
CA ASP A 41 6.15 -17.30 -3.10
C ASP A 41 5.11 -18.01 -3.99
N ASP A 42 3.86 -17.53 -3.98
CA ASP A 42 2.85 -17.94 -4.95
C ASP A 42 3.47 -17.79 -6.36
N GLU A 43 3.66 -18.90 -7.07
CA GLU A 43 4.36 -18.90 -8.36
C GLU A 43 3.60 -18.04 -9.38
N VAL A 44 4.17 -16.89 -9.72
CA VAL A 44 3.55 -15.93 -10.64
C VAL A 44 3.45 -16.55 -12.03
N SER A 45 2.23 -16.66 -12.56
CA SER A 45 2.00 -17.18 -13.90
C SER A 45 2.69 -16.27 -14.93
N THR A 46 3.73 -16.80 -15.58
CA THR A 46 4.53 -16.06 -16.56
C THR A 46 4.49 -16.79 -17.90
N THR A 47 4.24 -16.05 -18.98
CA THR A 47 4.23 -16.58 -20.35
C THR A 47 5.01 -15.67 -21.30
N ARG A 48 5.44 -16.23 -22.42
CA ARG A 48 6.06 -15.48 -23.50
C ARG A 48 5.00 -15.14 -24.55
N PHE A 49 4.97 -13.89 -25.00
CA PHE A 49 4.11 -13.50 -26.11
C PHE A 49 4.53 -14.18 -27.42
N THR A 50 3.56 -14.75 -28.13
CA THR A 50 3.73 -15.33 -29.47
C THR A 50 2.88 -14.57 -30.48
N ASN A 51 1.56 -14.54 -30.25
CA ASN A 51 0.59 -13.79 -31.00
C ASN A 51 -0.64 -13.49 -30.12
N VAL A 52 -1.50 -12.59 -30.59
CA VAL A 52 -2.69 -12.16 -29.83
C VAL A 52 -3.66 -13.30 -29.54
N GLN A 53 -3.85 -14.24 -30.48
CA GLN A 53 -4.81 -15.33 -30.31
C GLN A 53 -4.37 -16.29 -29.20
N ASP A 54 -3.10 -16.68 -29.19
CA ASP A 54 -2.53 -17.54 -28.15
C ASP A 54 -2.55 -16.84 -26.78
N LEU A 55 -2.19 -15.55 -26.72
CA LEU A 55 -2.27 -14.78 -25.48
C LEU A 55 -3.69 -14.82 -24.89
N PHE A 56 -4.71 -14.64 -25.72
CA PHE A 56 -6.10 -14.64 -25.24
C PHE A 56 -6.53 -16.03 -24.79
N ASN A 57 -6.05 -17.09 -25.43
CA ASN A 57 -6.26 -18.47 -24.97
C ASN A 57 -5.60 -18.70 -23.61
N VAL A 58 -4.36 -18.23 -23.41
CA VAL A 58 -3.65 -18.31 -22.12
C VAL A 58 -4.41 -17.57 -21.03
N ILE A 59 -4.86 -16.34 -21.29
CA ILE A 59 -5.65 -15.55 -20.34
C ILE A 59 -6.92 -16.31 -19.92
N ASN A 60 -7.64 -16.91 -20.87
CA ASN A 60 -8.87 -17.67 -20.58
C ASN A 60 -8.62 -18.94 -19.75
N CYS A 61 -7.42 -19.52 -19.86
CA CYS A 61 -7.03 -20.73 -19.13
C CYS A 61 -6.25 -20.43 -17.84
N THR A 62 -5.99 -19.15 -17.53
CA THR A 62 -5.25 -18.77 -16.32
C THR A 62 -6.20 -18.89 -15.12
N PRO A 63 -5.90 -19.75 -14.12
CA PRO A 63 -6.79 -19.99 -12.98
C PRO A 63 -6.76 -18.88 -11.93
N GLY A 64 -5.83 -17.94 -12.05
CA GLY A 64 -5.61 -16.83 -11.13
C GLY A 64 -6.07 -15.48 -11.68
N ASP A 65 -5.85 -14.44 -10.87
CA ASP A 65 -6.21 -13.07 -11.22
C ASP A 65 -5.07 -12.26 -11.85
N PHE A 66 -3.93 -12.89 -12.14
CA PHE A 66 -2.72 -12.21 -12.58
C PHE A 66 -1.90 -13.05 -13.56
N LEU A 67 -1.36 -12.39 -14.59
CA LEU A 67 -0.51 -12.98 -15.63
C LEU A 67 0.58 -12.00 -16.04
N VAL A 68 1.83 -12.46 -16.07
CA VAL A 68 2.97 -11.74 -16.63
C VAL A 68 3.25 -12.24 -18.05
N VAL A 69 3.31 -11.32 -19.01
CA VAL A 69 3.57 -11.62 -20.41
C VAL A 69 4.86 -10.93 -20.84
N THR A 70 5.86 -11.70 -21.23
CA THR A 70 7.16 -11.17 -21.67
C THR A 70 7.26 -11.08 -23.20
N HIS A 71 8.22 -10.32 -23.71
CA HIS A 71 8.48 -10.15 -25.15
C HIS A 71 7.32 -9.47 -25.91
N VAL A 72 6.60 -8.58 -25.22
CA VAL A 72 5.57 -7.73 -25.83
C VAL A 72 6.23 -6.45 -26.31
N SER A 73 6.58 -6.39 -27.60
CA SER A 73 7.07 -5.16 -28.22
C SER A 73 5.97 -4.06 -28.22
N PRO A 74 6.32 -2.77 -28.38
CA PRO A 74 5.31 -1.70 -28.40
C PRO A 74 4.24 -1.86 -29.48
N SER A 75 4.60 -2.39 -30.66
CA SER A 75 3.64 -2.67 -31.73
C SER A 75 2.72 -3.84 -31.38
N CYS A 76 3.25 -4.88 -30.73
CA CYS A 76 2.45 -5.99 -30.20
C CYS A 76 1.50 -5.50 -29.09
N PHE A 77 1.97 -4.66 -28.17
CA PHE A 77 1.12 -4.07 -27.13
C PHE A 77 -0.07 -3.34 -27.75
N ALA A 78 0.17 -2.40 -28.67
CA ALA A 78 -0.88 -1.68 -29.37
C ALA A 78 -1.85 -2.58 -30.16
N GLU A 79 -1.40 -3.75 -30.63
CA GLU A 79 -2.26 -4.76 -31.26
C GLU A 79 -3.14 -5.49 -30.23
N ILE A 80 -2.56 -5.89 -29.09
CA ILE A 80 -3.27 -6.51 -27.96
C ILE A 80 -4.35 -5.56 -27.42
N GLU A 81 -4.05 -4.27 -27.29
CA GLU A 81 -5.04 -3.26 -26.85
C GLU A 81 -6.23 -3.18 -27.80
N ARG A 82 -5.97 -3.00 -29.10
CA ARG A 82 -7.00 -2.94 -30.14
C ARG A 82 -7.87 -4.19 -30.16
N GLU A 83 -7.27 -5.37 -30.06
CA GLU A 83 -8.01 -6.63 -30.06
C GLU A 83 -8.77 -6.87 -28.75
N ARG A 84 -8.25 -6.45 -27.58
CA ARG A 84 -8.98 -6.49 -26.31
C ARG A 84 -10.26 -5.68 -26.40
N ASP A 85 -10.17 -4.45 -26.90
CA ASP A 85 -11.28 -3.51 -27.00
C ASP A 85 -12.32 -3.99 -28.00
N LYS A 86 -11.88 -4.43 -29.18
CA LYS A 86 -12.74 -5.02 -30.22
C LYS A 86 -13.50 -6.25 -29.71
N ARG A 87 -12.85 -7.13 -28.94
CA ARG A 87 -13.47 -8.32 -28.35
C ARG A 87 -14.18 -8.03 -27.03
N ARG A 88 -14.18 -6.77 -26.56
CA ARG A 88 -14.78 -6.31 -25.30
C ARG A 88 -14.36 -7.18 -24.10
N ARG A 89 -13.09 -7.58 -24.06
CA ARG A 89 -12.55 -8.39 -22.97
C ARG A 89 -12.39 -7.53 -21.71
N LYS A 90 -12.57 -8.16 -20.55
CA LYS A 90 -12.59 -7.48 -19.24
C LYS A 90 -11.26 -7.53 -18.48
N PHE A 91 -10.25 -8.26 -18.97
CA PHE A 91 -8.92 -8.23 -18.37
C PHE A 91 -8.31 -6.84 -18.52
N ARG A 92 -7.46 -6.46 -17.57
CA ARG A 92 -6.93 -5.11 -17.40
C ARG A 92 -5.42 -5.10 -17.61
N PHE A 93 -4.90 -4.06 -18.27
CA PHE A 93 -3.44 -3.88 -18.39
C PHE A 93 -2.98 -3.16 -17.13
N ARG A 94 -2.58 -3.94 -16.14
CA ARG A 94 -2.12 -3.42 -14.84
C ARG A 94 -0.89 -2.56 -15.02
N ARG A 95 0.08 -3.05 -15.79
CA ARG A 95 1.30 -2.31 -16.14
C ARG A 95 1.90 -2.78 -17.46
N TYR A 96 2.37 -1.85 -18.29
CA TYR A 96 3.24 -2.16 -19.42
C TYR A 96 4.59 -1.44 -19.27
N ASP A 97 5.69 -2.17 -19.43
CA ASP A 97 7.03 -1.62 -19.50
C ASP A 97 7.65 -1.97 -20.86
N SER A 98 7.79 -0.96 -21.72
CA SER A 98 8.34 -1.17 -23.06
C SER A 98 9.84 -1.43 -23.07
N SER A 99 10.57 -1.03 -22.02
CA SER A 99 12.02 -1.25 -21.93
C SER A 99 12.34 -2.71 -21.68
N SER A 100 11.57 -3.37 -20.80
CA SER A 100 11.66 -4.82 -20.55
C SER A 100 10.75 -5.64 -21.47
N GLN A 101 9.90 -4.99 -22.28
CA GLN A 101 8.87 -5.63 -23.09
C GLN A 101 7.96 -6.57 -22.26
N THR A 102 7.58 -6.10 -21.08
CA THR A 102 6.78 -6.88 -20.12
C THR A 102 5.41 -6.25 -19.93
N LEU A 103 4.37 -7.06 -20.06
CA LEU A 103 2.98 -6.69 -19.83
C LEU A 103 2.43 -7.47 -18.64
N LEU A 104 1.97 -6.77 -17.62
CA LEU A 104 1.27 -7.32 -16.46
C LEU A 104 -0.24 -7.19 -16.70
N ILE A 105 -0.95 -8.30 -16.58
CA ILE A 105 -2.38 -8.40 -16.84
C ILE A 105 -3.11 -8.82 -15.57
N THR A 106 -4.12 -8.05 -15.19
CA THR A 106 -5.11 -8.46 -14.19
C THR A 106 -6.27 -9.17 -14.88
N ILE A 107 -6.63 -10.35 -14.39
CA ILE A 107 -7.74 -11.19 -14.86
C ILE A 107 -8.79 -11.19 -13.75
N PRO A 108 -9.67 -10.17 -13.70
CA PRO A 108 -10.58 -10.02 -12.57
C PRO A 108 -11.57 -11.17 -12.47
N GLY A 109 -11.56 -11.83 -11.32
CA GLY A 109 -12.63 -12.70 -10.83
C GLY A 109 -13.30 -12.09 -9.59
N ASP A 110 -14.35 -12.74 -9.09
CA ASP A 110 -15.16 -12.21 -7.98
C ASP A 110 -14.31 -11.94 -6.73
N LEU A 111 -13.42 -12.86 -6.36
CA LEU A 111 -12.48 -12.67 -5.24
C LEU A 111 -11.66 -11.38 -5.42
N HIS A 112 -11.06 -11.19 -6.60
CA HIS A 112 -10.22 -10.02 -6.88
C HIS A 112 -11.01 -8.72 -6.77
N GLU A 113 -12.18 -8.65 -7.43
CA GLU A 113 -13.03 -7.46 -7.40
C GLU A 113 -13.47 -7.11 -5.96
N GLN A 114 -13.75 -8.11 -5.13
CA GLN A 114 -14.13 -7.86 -3.74
C GLN A 114 -12.96 -7.47 -2.84
N LEU A 115 -11.72 -7.93 -3.12
CA LEU A 115 -10.55 -7.56 -2.33
C LEU A 115 -10.35 -6.04 -2.32
N HIS A 116 -10.30 -5.39 -3.49
CA HIS A 116 -10.16 -3.93 -3.54
C HIS A 116 -11.51 -3.19 -3.39
N GLY A 117 -12.58 -3.72 -3.99
CA GLY A 117 -13.90 -3.08 -4.03
C GLY A 117 -14.52 -2.95 -2.65
N GLY A 118 -14.47 -4.00 -1.83
CA GLY A 118 -15.05 -3.98 -0.49
C GLY A 118 -14.45 -2.91 0.43
N ILE A 119 -13.14 -2.68 0.33
CA ILE A 119 -12.46 -1.61 1.10
C ILE A 119 -12.85 -0.24 0.56
N TYR A 120 -12.83 -0.07 -0.76
CA TYR A 120 -13.18 1.20 -1.41
C TYR A 120 -14.64 1.61 -1.14
N ASP A 121 -15.56 0.65 -1.14
CA ASP A 121 -16.97 0.87 -0.84
C ASP A 121 -17.17 1.31 0.62
N LYS A 122 -16.45 0.71 1.58
CA LYS A 122 -16.50 1.18 2.97
C LYS A 122 -15.99 2.62 3.10
N PHE A 123 -14.89 2.95 2.43
CA PHE A 123 -14.36 4.31 2.39
C PHE A 123 -15.38 5.31 1.80
N THR A 124 -15.96 5.01 0.64
CA THR A 124 -16.95 5.89 -0.01
C THR A 124 -18.27 5.97 0.77
N ASN A 125 -18.67 4.90 1.46
CA ASN A 125 -19.81 4.93 2.38
C ASN A 125 -19.55 5.85 3.59
N GLN A 126 -18.32 5.92 4.11
CA GLN A 126 -17.98 6.88 5.15
C GLN A 126 -18.02 8.33 4.63
N LEU A 127 -17.58 8.57 3.39
CA LEU A 127 -17.76 9.88 2.75
C LEU A 127 -19.24 10.27 2.71
N ALA A 128 -20.11 9.37 2.24
CA ALA A 128 -21.54 9.63 2.15
C ALA A 128 -22.20 9.86 3.52
N ARG A 129 -21.90 9.02 4.52
CA ARG A 129 -22.45 9.18 5.89
C ARG A 129 -22.05 10.49 6.55
N THR A 130 -20.96 11.08 6.09
CA THR A 130 -20.45 12.32 6.64
C THR A 130 -20.68 13.53 5.71
N GLY A 131 -21.48 13.36 4.64
CA GLY A 131 -21.88 14.43 3.71
C GLY A 131 -20.73 15.00 2.89
N ARG A 132 -19.80 14.15 2.45
CA ARG A 132 -18.55 14.53 1.73
C ARG A 132 -18.36 13.81 0.41
N GLU A 133 -19.36 13.06 -0.05
CA GLU A 133 -19.32 12.32 -1.30
C GLU A 133 -19.12 13.22 -2.52
N ASP A 134 -19.63 14.44 -2.48
CA ASP A 134 -19.47 15.43 -3.55
C ASP A 134 -18.03 15.94 -3.67
N ARG A 135 -17.27 15.91 -2.56
CA ARG A 135 -15.86 16.33 -2.46
C ARG A 135 -14.87 15.28 -2.93
N TRP A 136 -15.33 14.11 -3.34
CA TRP A 136 -14.48 13.03 -3.82
C TRP A 136 -14.82 12.66 -5.26
N LYS A 137 -13.78 12.50 -6.08
CA LYS A 137 -13.90 11.98 -7.44
C LYS A 137 -13.42 10.54 -7.44
N SER A 138 -14.34 9.61 -7.64
CA SER A 138 -13.98 8.23 -7.94
C SER A 138 -13.44 8.14 -9.37
N ILE A 139 -12.17 7.79 -9.47
CA ILE A 139 -11.44 7.65 -10.74
C ILE A 139 -11.50 6.19 -11.22
N ARG A 140 -11.72 5.22 -10.30
CA ARG A 140 -11.86 3.79 -10.56
C ARG A 140 -10.70 3.28 -11.44
N THR A 141 -10.99 2.52 -12.48
CA THR A 141 -10.03 1.81 -13.32
C THR A 141 -9.53 2.67 -14.50
N ALA A 142 -9.31 3.97 -14.33
CA ALA A 142 -8.79 4.79 -15.43
C ALA A 142 -7.30 4.48 -15.69
N THR A 143 -6.94 4.18 -16.94
CA THR A 143 -5.54 4.01 -17.38
C THR A 143 -4.77 5.32 -17.20
N ARG A 144 -3.57 5.22 -16.62
CA ARG A 144 -2.63 6.32 -16.41
C ARG A 144 -1.37 6.08 -17.22
N GLN A 145 -0.91 7.12 -17.88
CA GLN A 145 0.31 7.08 -18.69
C GLN A 145 1.39 7.86 -17.95
N ALA A 146 2.63 7.38 -17.99
CA ALA A 146 3.77 8.18 -17.61
C ALA A 146 3.80 9.48 -18.46
N GLN A 147 4.16 10.61 -17.84
CA GLN A 147 4.30 11.88 -18.57
C GLN A 147 5.29 11.73 -19.73
N GLN A 148 5.02 12.43 -20.84
CA GLN A 148 5.94 12.48 -21.98
C GLN A 148 7.35 12.89 -21.52
N GLY A 149 8.34 12.03 -21.75
CA GLY A 149 9.73 12.24 -21.36
C GLY A 149 10.33 11.13 -20.49
N HIS A 150 9.53 10.25 -19.89
CA HIS A 150 10.06 9.02 -19.30
C HIS A 150 10.43 8.00 -20.40
N PRO A 151 11.64 7.40 -20.37
CA PRO A 151 12.00 6.38 -21.33
C PRO A 151 11.04 5.19 -21.18
N GLY A 152 10.22 4.96 -22.20
CA GLY A 152 9.49 3.71 -22.34
C GLY A 152 7.97 3.70 -22.10
N GLY A 153 7.27 4.85 -22.20
CA GLY A 153 5.80 4.87 -22.41
C GLY A 153 5.01 3.90 -21.51
N SER A 154 5.33 3.88 -20.21
CA SER A 154 4.70 2.93 -19.29
C SER A 154 3.30 3.38 -18.94
N GLU A 155 2.35 2.46 -19.02
CA GLU A 155 0.95 2.68 -18.65
C GLU A 155 0.60 1.80 -17.47
N GLY A 156 -0.31 2.25 -16.62
CA GLY A 156 -0.82 1.48 -15.50
C GLY A 156 -2.27 1.79 -15.17
N GLN A 157 -2.98 0.80 -14.65
CA GLN A 157 -4.40 0.89 -14.33
C GLN A 157 -4.64 0.33 -12.93
N GLY A 158 -5.04 1.19 -11.99
CA GLY A 158 -5.27 0.76 -10.61
C GLY A 158 -6.65 0.15 -10.42
N ASP A 159 -6.79 -0.72 -9.42
CA ASP A 159 -8.05 -1.44 -9.20
C ASP A 159 -9.16 -0.52 -8.66
N SER A 160 -8.86 0.23 -7.61
CA SER A 160 -9.73 1.29 -7.08
C SER A 160 -8.94 2.55 -6.84
N THR A 161 -9.33 3.67 -7.47
CA THR A 161 -8.63 4.94 -7.32
C THR A 161 -9.58 6.12 -7.13
N GLY A 162 -9.10 7.16 -6.46
CA GLY A 162 -9.85 8.40 -6.29
C GLY A 162 -9.02 9.55 -5.73
N GLY A 163 -9.61 10.73 -5.74
CA GLY A 163 -8.97 11.92 -5.17
C GLY A 163 -9.98 13.04 -4.87
N PRO A 164 -9.52 14.10 -4.19
CA PRO A 164 -10.37 15.18 -3.74
C PRO A 164 -10.74 16.11 -4.88
N LYS A 165 -11.91 16.74 -4.75
CA LYS A 165 -12.35 17.84 -5.60
C LYS A 165 -12.14 19.18 -4.89
N PRO A 166 -11.76 20.24 -5.65
CA PRO A 166 -11.57 20.24 -7.11
C PRO A 166 -10.17 19.80 -7.57
N GLU A 167 -9.24 19.51 -6.64
CA GLU A 167 -7.81 19.35 -6.93
C GLU A 167 -7.52 18.25 -7.96
N ARG A 168 -8.33 17.18 -7.99
CA ARG A 168 -8.20 16.05 -8.93
C ARG A 168 -9.33 15.96 -9.96
N ASP A 169 -10.13 17.01 -10.13
CA ASP A 169 -11.16 17.09 -11.18
C ASP A 169 -10.61 17.14 -12.62
N PRO A 170 -9.50 17.83 -12.92
CA PRO A 170 -8.98 17.89 -14.28
C PRO A 170 -8.77 16.49 -14.90
N PRO A 171 -9.06 16.32 -16.21
CA PRO A 171 -8.71 15.10 -16.93
C PRO A 171 -7.21 14.80 -16.80
N GLY A 172 -6.86 13.53 -16.59
CA GLY A 172 -5.47 13.12 -16.45
C GLY A 172 -4.85 13.37 -15.06
N ALA A 173 -5.51 14.10 -14.14
CA ALA A 173 -4.99 14.30 -12.78
C ALA A 173 -4.82 12.96 -12.03
N TRP A 174 -3.68 12.77 -11.38
CA TRP A 174 -3.39 11.57 -10.58
C TRP A 174 -4.30 11.48 -9.34
N PRO A 175 -4.71 10.28 -8.91
CA PRO A 175 -5.45 10.11 -7.66
C PRO A 175 -4.57 10.42 -6.44
N THR A 176 -5.19 10.59 -5.25
CA THR A 176 -4.45 10.61 -3.98
C THR A 176 -4.49 9.25 -3.27
N LEU A 177 -5.53 8.44 -3.53
CA LEU A 177 -5.67 7.07 -3.04
C LEU A 177 -5.67 6.09 -4.22
N VAL A 178 -4.82 5.05 -4.10
CA VAL A 178 -4.82 3.87 -4.96
C VAL A 178 -4.96 2.63 -4.07
N ILE A 179 -5.81 1.69 -4.46
CA ILE A 179 -5.89 0.35 -3.88
C ILE A 179 -5.56 -0.64 -4.98
N GLU A 180 -4.60 -1.54 -4.72
CA GLU A 180 -4.24 -2.65 -5.58
C GLU A 180 -4.47 -3.97 -4.86
N ALA A 181 -5.13 -4.90 -5.53
CA ALA A 181 -5.40 -6.22 -5.01
C ALA A 181 -4.74 -7.32 -5.84
N GLY A 182 -4.42 -8.43 -5.17
CA GLY A 182 -3.92 -9.62 -5.82
C GLY A 182 -4.16 -10.87 -4.98
N ALA A 183 -4.69 -11.92 -5.60
CA ALA A 183 -4.81 -13.24 -5.01
C ALA A 183 -3.75 -14.21 -5.55
N SER A 184 -3.45 -14.14 -6.85
CA SER A 184 -2.40 -14.89 -7.54
C SER A 184 -1.17 -14.05 -7.86
N GLU A 185 -1.29 -12.72 -7.77
CA GLU A 185 -0.14 -11.82 -7.79
C GLU A 185 0.72 -11.99 -6.52
N SER A 186 2.04 -11.90 -6.66
CA SER A 186 2.96 -11.94 -5.53
C SER A 186 2.98 -10.60 -4.80
N LEU A 187 3.33 -10.63 -3.51
CA LEU A 187 3.48 -9.39 -2.74
C LEU A 187 4.62 -8.51 -3.31
N ALA A 188 5.65 -9.12 -3.89
CA ALA A 188 6.75 -8.42 -4.53
C ALA A 188 6.29 -7.62 -5.77
N GLU A 189 5.39 -8.16 -6.59
CA GLU A 189 4.82 -7.41 -7.73
C GLU A 189 3.88 -6.29 -7.25
N LEU A 190 3.08 -6.52 -6.22
CA LEU A 190 2.29 -5.46 -5.59
C LEU A 190 3.17 -4.32 -5.04
N HIS A 191 4.36 -4.64 -4.48
CA HIS A 191 5.35 -3.61 -4.11
C HIS A 191 5.91 -2.86 -5.32
N ASN A 192 6.11 -3.53 -6.45
CA ASN A 192 6.56 -2.87 -7.68
C ASN A 192 5.50 -1.89 -8.19
N ASP A 193 4.23 -2.30 -8.17
CA ASP A 193 3.10 -1.43 -8.52
C ASP A 193 3.00 -0.23 -7.58
N MET A 194 3.12 -0.44 -6.27
CA MET A 194 3.18 0.65 -5.30
C MET A 194 4.30 1.65 -5.62
N ARG A 195 5.52 1.18 -5.87
CA ARG A 195 6.64 2.07 -6.24
C ARG A 195 6.36 2.82 -7.53
N TRP A 196 5.77 2.16 -8.52
CA TRP A 196 5.41 2.77 -9.81
C TRP A 196 4.40 3.90 -9.63
N TRP A 197 3.36 3.70 -8.80
CA TRP A 197 2.37 4.75 -8.52
C TRP A 197 2.99 5.99 -7.91
N PHE A 198 3.88 5.83 -6.92
CA PHE A 198 4.55 6.97 -6.30
C PHE A 198 5.51 7.66 -7.26
N SER A 199 6.42 6.91 -7.90
CA SER A 199 7.46 7.52 -8.75
C SER A 199 6.91 8.12 -10.04
N THR A 200 6.00 7.43 -10.72
CA THR A 200 5.45 7.86 -12.01
C THR A 200 4.49 9.04 -11.86
N SER A 201 3.82 9.14 -10.71
CA SER A 201 2.95 10.28 -10.42
C SER A 201 3.70 11.51 -9.92
N ASP A 202 5.03 11.45 -9.78
CA ASP A 202 5.83 12.44 -9.06
C ASP A 202 5.25 12.71 -7.65
N HIS A 203 4.98 11.60 -6.95
CA HIS A 203 4.36 11.56 -5.62
C HIS A 203 3.02 12.31 -5.50
N GLN A 204 2.30 12.52 -6.61
CA GLN A 204 0.93 13.04 -6.55
C GLN A 204 -0.06 12.05 -5.93
N VAL A 205 0.21 10.75 -6.07
CA VAL A 205 -0.38 9.70 -5.24
C VAL A 205 0.18 9.80 -3.83
N LYS A 206 -0.71 9.80 -2.84
CA LYS A 206 -0.35 10.02 -1.43
C LYS A 206 -0.47 8.76 -0.58
N ILE A 207 -1.39 7.88 -0.94
CA ILE A 207 -1.61 6.59 -0.29
C ILE A 207 -1.75 5.51 -1.35
N VAL A 208 -0.99 4.42 -1.20
CA VAL A 208 -1.22 3.15 -1.90
C VAL A 208 -1.55 2.09 -0.84
N LEU A 209 -2.70 1.44 -0.97
CA LEU A 209 -3.07 0.28 -0.17
C LEU A 209 -2.91 -0.98 -1.01
N LEU A 210 -2.06 -1.89 -0.56
CA LEU A 210 -1.94 -3.22 -1.15
C LEU A 210 -2.82 -4.20 -0.38
N VAL A 211 -3.58 -5.01 -1.11
CA VAL A 211 -4.52 -6.00 -0.57
C VAL A 211 -4.17 -7.37 -1.16
N LYS A 212 -3.40 -8.15 -0.42
CA LYS A 212 -2.97 -9.47 -0.84
C LYS A 212 -3.82 -10.54 -0.16
N PHE A 213 -4.46 -11.41 -0.93
CA PHE A 213 -4.99 -12.67 -0.42
C PHE A 213 -3.97 -13.80 -0.62
N GLN A 214 -3.50 -14.39 0.47
CA GLN A 214 -2.65 -15.57 0.47
C GLN A 214 -3.54 -16.80 0.63
N ARG A 215 -3.73 -17.55 -0.47
CA ARG A 215 -4.48 -18.81 -0.46
C ARG A 215 -3.85 -19.79 0.52
N THR A 216 -2.52 -19.89 0.47
CA THR A 216 -1.74 -20.70 1.41
C THR A 216 -1.77 -20.06 2.79
N GLY A 217 -2.46 -20.70 3.73
CA GLY A 217 -2.60 -20.21 5.11
C GLY A 217 -3.82 -19.32 5.35
N GLY A 218 -4.56 -18.91 4.31
CA GLY A 218 -5.80 -18.16 4.45
C GLY A 218 -5.60 -16.83 5.18
N VAL A 219 -4.81 -15.94 4.58
CA VAL A 219 -4.48 -14.64 5.17
C VAL A 219 -4.82 -13.53 4.19
N ILE A 220 -5.50 -12.49 4.66
CA ILE A 220 -5.59 -11.20 3.95
C ILE A 220 -4.53 -10.29 4.56
N THR A 221 -3.61 -9.80 3.74
CA THR A 221 -2.60 -8.81 4.14
C THR A 221 -2.94 -7.46 3.53
N LEU A 222 -3.02 -6.45 4.39
CA LEU A 222 -3.20 -5.05 4.02
C LEU A 222 -1.92 -4.29 4.35
N GLU A 223 -1.30 -3.71 3.34
CA GLU A 223 -0.15 -2.81 3.53
C GLU A 223 -0.49 -1.41 3.05
N LYS A 224 -0.56 -0.47 3.99
CA LYS A 224 -0.79 0.95 3.69
C LYS A 224 0.55 1.66 3.59
N TRP A 225 0.89 2.09 2.39
CA TRP A 225 2.06 2.88 2.06
C TRP A 225 1.67 4.35 1.87
N GLU A 226 2.46 5.25 2.43
CA GLU A 226 2.26 6.70 2.30
C GLU A 226 3.48 7.37 1.70
N GLU A 227 3.27 8.49 1.01
CA GLU A 227 4.36 9.39 0.62
C GLU A 227 5.09 9.91 1.87
N GLU A 228 6.42 9.80 1.89
CA GLU A 228 7.23 10.52 2.86
C GLU A 228 7.40 11.98 2.44
N SER A 229 6.81 12.90 3.22
CA SER A 229 7.19 14.32 3.12
C SER A 229 8.61 14.49 3.68
N PRO A 230 9.55 15.09 2.93
CA PRO A 230 10.85 15.42 3.49
C PRO A 230 10.65 16.31 4.72
N GLY A 231 11.23 15.91 5.85
CA GLY A 231 11.26 16.76 7.04
C GLY A 231 11.89 18.13 6.70
N PRO A 232 11.65 19.17 7.52
CA PRO A 232 12.24 20.48 7.28
C PRO A 232 13.77 20.37 7.14
N PRO A 233 14.40 21.07 6.19
CA PRO A 233 15.84 21.06 6.02
C PRO A 233 16.52 21.41 7.35
N ARG A 234 17.46 20.56 7.81
CA ARG A 234 18.28 20.90 8.98
C ARG A 234 19.12 22.15 8.64
N PRO A 235 19.11 23.20 9.47
CA PRO A 235 19.95 24.38 9.23
C PRO A 235 21.43 23.97 9.15
N GLY A 236 22.10 24.31 8.04
CA GLY A 236 23.53 24.06 7.84
C GLY A 236 23.89 22.88 6.92
N ALA A 237 22.92 22.16 6.35
CA ALA A 237 23.20 21.18 5.30
C ALA A 237 23.51 21.90 3.98
N THR A 238 24.73 21.76 3.47
CA THR A 238 25.15 22.28 2.16
C THR A 238 24.37 21.55 1.06
N THR A 239 23.76 22.31 0.15
CA THR A 239 22.89 21.85 -0.95
C THR A 239 23.68 21.18 -2.08
N THR A 240 24.29 20.02 -1.79
CA THR A 240 24.94 19.17 -2.80
C THR A 240 24.33 17.77 -2.90
N CYS A 241 23.24 17.51 -2.18
CA CYS A 241 22.37 16.36 -2.41
C CYS A 241 20.98 16.86 -2.83
N HIS A 242 20.86 17.31 -4.09
CA HIS A 242 19.56 17.33 -4.74
C HIS A 242 18.96 15.91 -4.64
N ALA A 243 17.70 15.83 -4.18
CA ALA A 243 16.93 14.62 -3.95
C ALA A 243 17.36 13.76 -2.73
N SER A 244 16.87 14.10 -1.53
CA SER A 244 16.28 13.02 -0.73
C SER A 244 15.15 12.47 -1.59
N LEU A 245 15.39 11.38 -2.32
CA LEU A 245 14.36 10.71 -3.10
C LEU A 245 13.18 10.48 -2.14
N GLN A 246 12.04 11.12 -2.41
CA GLN A 246 10.83 10.82 -1.65
C GLN A 246 10.60 9.32 -1.81
N GLN A 247 10.58 8.59 -0.70
CA GLN A 247 10.34 7.16 -0.73
C GLN A 247 8.99 6.88 -0.08
N PRO A 248 8.24 5.90 -0.60
CA PRO A 248 7.05 5.44 0.08
C PRO A 248 7.44 4.73 1.38
N VAL A 249 6.71 5.01 2.44
CA VAL A 249 6.92 4.42 3.77
C VAL A 249 5.74 3.54 4.12
N LEU A 250 6.02 2.32 4.56
CA LEU A 250 5.01 1.43 5.12
C LEU A 250 4.55 1.98 6.48
N ARG A 251 3.27 2.35 6.57
CA ARG A 251 2.69 2.97 7.77
C ARG A 251 1.83 2.01 8.58
N GLN A 252 1.15 1.09 7.89
CA GLN A 252 0.39 0.03 8.55
C GLN A 252 0.55 -1.27 7.77
N ALA A 253 0.77 -2.36 8.50
CA ALA A 253 0.67 -3.73 8.01
C ALA A 253 -0.34 -4.47 8.91
N ILE A 254 -1.45 -4.88 8.31
CA ILE A 254 -2.56 -5.57 8.98
C ILE A 254 -2.72 -6.94 8.32
N ASN A 255 -2.69 -7.99 9.12
CA ASN A 255 -3.04 -9.33 8.68
C ASN A 255 -4.38 -9.71 9.29
N ILE A 256 -5.25 -10.28 8.45
CA ILE A 256 -6.52 -10.86 8.87
C ILE A 256 -6.47 -12.35 8.61
N THR A 257 -6.52 -13.14 9.68
CA THR A 257 -6.47 -14.60 9.63
C THR A 257 -7.81 -15.19 10.02
N ARG A 258 -8.29 -16.18 9.28
CA ARG A 258 -9.52 -16.91 9.62
C ARG A 258 -9.23 -18.00 10.64
N ASP A 259 -9.99 -18.03 11.72
CA ASP A 259 -10.01 -19.16 12.67
C ASP A 259 -11.27 -20.00 12.46
N PRO A 260 -11.16 -21.16 11.77
CA PRO A 260 -12.30 -22.04 11.52
C PRO A 260 -12.73 -22.85 12.74
N THR A 261 -12.00 -22.80 13.86
CA THR A 261 -12.28 -23.62 15.04
C THR A 261 -13.34 -23.03 15.96
N THR A 262 -13.69 -21.75 15.78
CA THR A 262 -14.73 -21.07 16.56
C THR A 262 -16.11 -21.19 15.89
N ASN A 263 -17.18 -21.10 16.69
CA ASN A 263 -18.56 -21.04 16.19
C ASN A 263 -19.32 -19.85 16.82
N PRO A 264 -19.64 -18.79 16.06
CA PRO A 264 -19.35 -18.62 14.63
C PRO A 264 -17.85 -18.51 14.33
N VAL A 265 -17.48 -18.74 13.07
CA VAL A 265 -16.09 -18.53 12.58
C VAL A 265 -15.66 -17.11 12.90
N SER A 266 -14.47 -16.97 13.46
CA SER A 266 -13.89 -15.69 13.85
C SER A 266 -12.74 -15.30 12.92
N TYR A 267 -12.47 -14.00 12.88
CA TYR A 267 -11.39 -13.41 12.09
C TYR A 267 -10.52 -12.60 13.04
N ASN A 268 -9.23 -12.91 13.08
CA ASN A 268 -8.30 -12.19 13.93
C ASN A 268 -7.57 -11.11 13.11
N VAL A 269 -7.69 -9.86 13.53
CA VAL A 269 -7.10 -8.68 12.88
C VAL A 269 -5.90 -8.20 13.68
N THR A 270 -4.71 -8.19 13.08
CA THR A 270 -3.51 -7.64 13.70
C THR A 270 -3.46 -6.12 13.56
N SER A 271 -2.70 -5.43 14.43
CA SER A 271 -2.37 -4.01 14.28
C SER A 271 -3.55 -3.02 14.32
N GLY A 272 -4.77 -3.49 14.61
CA GLY A 272 -5.95 -2.66 14.84
C GLY A 272 -6.66 -2.20 13.57
N ALA A 273 -7.29 -1.02 13.66
CA ALA A 273 -8.07 -0.43 12.57
C ALA A 273 -7.19 0.05 11.40
N LEU A 274 -7.71 -0.03 10.17
CA LEU A 274 -7.08 0.59 9.00
C LEU A 274 -7.45 2.08 8.95
N VAL A 275 -6.45 2.97 8.86
CA VAL A 275 -6.66 4.42 8.94
C VAL A 275 -6.10 5.11 7.70
N PHE A 276 -6.94 5.86 7.00
CA PHE A 276 -6.51 6.74 5.91
C PHE A 276 -6.48 8.19 6.38
N GLY A 277 -5.29 8.78 6.38
CA GLY A 277 -5.08 10.15 6.86
C GLY A 277 -5.84 11.17 6.01
N PHE A 278 -6.68 11.98 6.65
CA PHE A 278 -7.50 12.99 5.97
C PHE A 278 -6.65 13.93 5.11
N ARG A 279 -5.52 14.39 5.66
CA ARG A 279 -4.63 15.34 5.00
C ARG A 279 -4.03 14.80 3.71
N LEU A 280 -3.69 13.50 3.68
CA LEU A 280 -3.16 12.85 2.48
C LEU A 280 -4.26 12.63 1.43
N LEU A 281 -5.46 12.26 1.88
CA LEU A 281 -6.60 12.08 1.00
C LEU A 281 -7.04 13.40 0.36
N PHE A 282 -7.19 14.46 1.15
CA PHE A 282 -7.80 15.73 0.73
C PHE A 282 -6.81 16.87 0.46
N LEU A 283 -5.52 16.64 0.61
CA LEU A 283 -4.44 17.61 0.35
C LEU A 283 -4.54 18.91 1.16
N ARG A 284 -5.22 18.87 2.31
CA ARG A 284 -5.39 20.00 3.24
C ARG A 284 -5.62 19.52 4.67
N ASP A 285 -5.49 20.41 5.64
CA ASP A 285 -5.79 20.08 7.02
C ASP A 285 -7.31 19.85 7.23
N PRO A 286 -7.68 18.96 8.17
CA PRO A 286 -9.07 18.71 8.52
C PRO A 286 -9.69 19.96 9.18
N GLY A 287 -10.91 20.30 8.75
CA GLY A 287 -11.74 21.30 9.42
C GLY A 287 -12.55 20.71 10.59
N PRO A 288 -13.45 21.51 11.18
CA PRO A 288 -14.35 21.03 12.24
C PRO A 288 -15.18 19.83 11.78
N GLY A 289 -15.14 18.75 12.57
CA GLY A 289 -15.85 17.50 12.26
C GLY A 289 -15.28 16.70 11.08
N GLU A 290 -14.08 17.06 10.62
CA GLU A 290 -13.27 16.26 9.69
C GLU A 290 -12.18 15.53 10.46
N GLY A 291 -11.86 14.34 9.99
CA GLY A 291 -10.84 13.49 10.58
C GLY A 291 -10.51 12.35 9.65
N ASP A 292 -9.59 11.50 10.11
CA ASP A 292 -9.15 10.36 9.34
C ASP A 292 -10.29 9.37 9.08
N PHE A 293 -10.21 8.65 7.97
CA PHE A 293 -11.16 7.60 7.63
C PHE A 293 -10.69 6.32 8.29
N VAL A 294 -11.51 5.74 9.15
CA VAL A 294 -11.13 4.62 9.99
C VAL A 294 -12.04 3.44 9.65
N MET A 295 -11.46 2.37 9.12
CA MET A 295 -12.14 1.07 9.06
C MET A 295 -11.80 0.31 10.33
N SER A 296 -12.80 0.19 11.21
CA SER A 296 -12.65 -0.43 12.52
C SER A 296 -12.33 -1.92 12.42
N VAL A 297 -11.84 -2.52 13.51
CA VAL A 297 -11.58 -3.97 13.57
C VAL A 297 -12.83 -4.79 13.23
N PRO A 298 -14.04 -4.52 13.78
CA PRO A 298 -15.25 -5.23 13.38
C PRO A 298 -15.59 -5.08 11.89
N GLU A 299 -15.36 -3.91 11.29
CA GLU A 299 -15.56 -3.73 9.85
C GLU A 299 -14.56 -4.51 9.00
N LEU A 300 -13.32 -4.65 9.47
CA LEU A 300 -12.29 -5.50 8.84
C LEU A 300 -12.62 -6.99 8.96
N GLU A 301 -13.18 -7.42 10.10
CA GLU A 301 -13.69 -8.79 10.30
C GLU A 301 -14.89 -9.07 9.38
N ASP A 302 -15.84 -8.15 9.26
CA ASP A 302 -16.97 -8.25 8.33
C ASP A 302 -16.51 -8.29 6.87
N TYR A 303 -15.54 -7.43 6.52
CA TYR A 303 -14.91 -7.45 5.20
C TYR A 303 -14.27 -8.81 4.92
N ALA A 304 -13.45 -9.33 5.84
CA ALA A 304 -12.83 -10.63 5.71
C ALA A 304 -13.88 -11.73 5.55
N LYS A 305 -14.92 -11.75 6.38
CA LYS A 305 -16.03 -12.70 6.27
C LYS A 305 -16.62 -12.74 4.87
N TYR A 306 -16.79 -11.58 4.24
CA TYR A 306 -17.31 -11.48 2.88
C TYR A 306 -16.32 -11.92 1.80
N ILE A 307 -15.01 -11.66 1.98
CA ILE A 307 -13.97 -12.18 1.08
C ILE A 307 -13.96 -13.71 1.07
N TRP A 308 -14.09 -14.34 2.25
CA TRP A 308 -14.10 -15.79 2.35
C TRP A 308 -15.30 -16.47 1.70
N THR A 309 -16.40 -15.76 1.42
CA THR A 309 -17.52 -16.33 0.65
C THR A 309 -17.28 -16.34 -0.86
N GLN A 310 -16.16 -15.77 -1.34
CA GLN A 310 -15.77 -15.74 -2.75
C GLN A 310 -14.78 -16.86 -3.14
N LEU A 311 -14.39 -17.71 -2.17
CA LEU A 311 -13.47 -18.84 -2.37
C LEU A 311 -14.23 -20.13 -2.68
#